data_AF-A0A1Y2CGB4-F1
#
_entry.id   AF-A0A1Y2CGB4-F1
#
_cell.length_a   1.000
_cell.length_b   1.000
_cell.length_c   1.000
_cell.angle_alpha   90.00
_cell.angle_beta   90.00
_cell.angle_gamma   90.00
#
_symmetry.space_group_name_H-M   'P 1'
#
loop_
_entity.id
_entity.type
_entity.pdbx_description
1 polymer ?
#
loop_
_entity_poly.entity_id
_entity_poly.type
_entity_poly.pdbx_seq_one_letter_code
_entity_poly.pdbx_strand_id
1 'polypeptide(L)' 'TAIYAYEPQASDELALRVGDQIVTLQEYDDGWGYGRNLSSGGQEGVFPIDCIAKQAAPAKDTGKGSKNRGSSLYVSPN' A
#
# COMPACT_ATOMS: atom_id res chain seq x y z
N THR A 1 4.53 -6.62 -7.16
CA THR A 1 4.66 -8.09 -7.01
C THR A 1 4.26 -8.46 -5.59
N ALA A 2 3.70 -9.64 -5.38
CA ALA A 2 3.36 -10.12 -4.04
C ALA A 2 4.65 -10.43 -3.25
N ILE A 3 4.73 -9.94 -2.01
CA ILE A 3 5.85 -10.17 -1.07
C ILE A 3 5.47 -11.11 0.06
N TYR A 4 4.18 -11.28 0.32
CA TYR A 4 3.63 -12.23 1.27
C TYR A 4 2.63 -13.16 0.57
N ALA A 5 2.58 -14.40 1.04
CA ALA A 5 1.54 -15.32 0.63
C ALA A 5 0.24 -15.01 1.39
N TYR A 6 -0.89 -15.08 0.68
CA TYR A 6 -2.22 -14.85 1.25
C TYR A 6 -3.14 -15.98 0.81
N GLU A 7 -3.75 -16.65 1.78
CA GLU A 7 -4.76 -17.68 1.54
C GLU A 7 -6.16 -17.06 1.60
N PRO A 8 -6.94 -17.16 0.51
CA PRO A 8 -8.27 -16.57 0.46
C PRO A 8 -9.23 -17.30 1.42
N GLN A 9 -9.96 -16.55 2.23
CA GLN A 9 -10.99 -17.06 3.12
C GLN A 9 -12.38 -17.07 2.47
N ALA A 10 -12.59 -16.19 1.47
CA ALA A 10 -13.83 -16.05 0.71
C ALA A 10 -13.60 -16.25 -0.79
N SER A 11 -14.66 -16.56 -1.54
CA SER A 11 -14.58 -16.78 -3.00
C SER A 11 -14.24 -15.51 -3.80
N ASP A 12 -14.47 -14.34 -3.22
CA ASP A 12 -14.11 -13.04 -3.81
C ASP A 12 -12.65 -12.64 -3.54
N GLU A 13 -11.94 -13.39 -2.69
CA GLU A 13 -10.55 -13.10 -2.33
C GLU A 13 -9.55 -13.75 -3.31
N LEU A 14 -8.49 -13.00 -3.63
CA LEU A 14 -7.44 -13.41 -4.53
C LEU A 14 -6.30 -14.09 -3.77
N ALA A 15 -6.00 -15.34 -4.12
CA ALA A 15 -4.82 -16.03 -3.61
C ALA A 15 -3.54 -15.33 -4.08
N LEU A 16 -2.65 -15.05 -3.13
CA LEU A 16 -1.34 -14.47 -3.39
C LEU A 16 -0.23 -15.46 -3.04
N ARG A 17 0.79 -15.55 -3.89
CA ARG A 17 2.05 -16.23 -3.57
C ARG A 17 3.22 -15.26 -3.71
N VAL A 18 4.25 -15.46 -2.88
CA VAL A 18 5.47 -14.64 -2.93
C VAL A 18 6.08 -14.73 -4.32
N GLY A 19 6.29 -13.57 -4.95
CA GLY A 19 6.79 -13.47 -6.33
C GLY A 19 5.70 -13.32 -7.40
N ASP A 20 4.41 -13.46 -7.05
CA ASP A 20 3.34 -13.33 -8.03
C ASP A 20 3.25 -11.92 -8.62
N GLN A 21 2.96 -11.86 -9.92
CA GLN A 21 2.71 -10.61 -10.63
C GLN A 21 1.23 -10.23 -10.49
N ILE A 22 0.97 -9.36 -9.52
CA ILE A 22 -0.37 -8.81 -9.26
C ILE A 22 -0.50 -7.45 -9.93
N VAL A 23 -1.58 -7.27 -10.69
CA VAL A 23 -2.00 -5.99 -11.26
C VAL A 23 -3.15 -5.47 -10.44
N THR A 24 -2.93 -4.41 -9.66
CA THR A 24 -4.00 -3.73 -8.93
C THR A 24 -4.89 -2.97 -9.92
N LEU A 25 -6.17 -3.32 -9.96
CA LEU A 25 -7.19 -2.69 -10.80
C LEU A 25 -7.92 -1.59 -10.04
N GLN A 26 -8.16 -1.78 -8.74
CA GLN A 26 -8.83 -0.83 -7.86
C GLN A 26 -8.18 -0.87 -6.47
N GLU A 27 -7.98 0.27 -5.84
CA GLU A 27 -7.55 0.38 -4.44
C GLU A 27 -8.71 0.94 -3.61
N TYR A 28 -8.88 0.42 -2.39
CA TYR A 28 -9.86 0.89 -1.42
C TYR A 28 -9.13 1.54 -0.23
N ASP A 29 -9.73 2.58 0.37
CA ASP A 29 -9.14 3.32 1.49
C ASP A 29 -9.01 2.49 2.79
N ASP A 30 -9.68 1.34 2.85
CA ASP A 30 -9.64 0.41 3.98
C ASP A 30 -8.42 -0.54 3.97
N GLY A 31 -7.49 -0.36 3.03
CA GLY A 31 -6.26 -1.16 2.92
C GLY A 31 -6.39 -2.42 2.05
N TRP A 32 -7.54 -2.59 1.40
CA TRP A 32 -7.80 -3.65 0.42
C TRP A 32 -7.62 -3.14 -1.01
N GLY A 33 -7.24 -4.04 -1.91
CA GLY A 33 -7.15 -3.77 -3.34
C GLY A 33 -7.84 -4.89 -4.11
N TYR A 34 -8.51 -4.54 -5.21
CA TYR A 34 -8.96 -5.50 -6.20
C TYR A 34 -7.98 -5.54 -7.34
N GLY A 35 -7.65 -6.73 -7.82
CA GLY A 35 -6.72 -6.85 -8.92
C GLY A 35 -6.65 -8.24 -9.50
N ARG A 36 -5.69 -8.43 -10.38
CA ARG A 36 -5.53 -9.63 -11.21
C ARG A 36 -4.16 -10.26 -11.01
N ASN A 37 -4.15 -11.54 -10.66
CA ASN A 37 -2.93 -12.34 -10.56
C ASN A 37 -2.58 -12.92 -11.94
N LEU A 38 -1.55 -12.35 -12.58
CA LEU A 38 -1.04 -12.81 -13.87
C LEU A 38 -0.32 -14.16 -13.76
N SER A 39 0.26 -14.47 -12.61
CA SER A 39 0.96 -15.73 -12.34
C SER A 39 -0.01 -16.91 -12.18
N SER A 40 -1.21 -16.66 -11.65
CA SER A 40 -2.26 -17.68 -11.43
C SER A 40 -3.23 -17.85 -12.62
N GLY A 41 -2.78 -17.54 -13.84
CA GLY A 41 -3.60 -17.68 -15.05
C GLY A 41 -4.63 -16.55 -15.23
N GLY A 42 -4.43 -15.41 -14.58
CA GLY A 42 -5.31 -14.25 -14.69
C GLY A 42 -6.52 -14.29 -13.77
N GLN A 43 -6.41 -14.93 -12.60
CA GLN A 43 -7.45 -14.88 -11.55
C GLN A 43 -7.61 -13.47 -11.00
N GLU A 44 -8.84 -13.10 -10.66
CA GLU A 44 -9.20 -11.76 -10.19
C GLU A 44 -9.90 -11.86 -8.83
N GLY A 45 -9.67 -10.88 -7.97
CA GLY A 45 -10.26 -10.85 -6.63
C GLY A 45 -9.69 -9.74 -5.76
N VAL A 46 -10.21 -9.66 -4.54
CA VAL A 46 -9.74 -8.71 -3.51
C VAL A 46 -8.57 -9.30 -2.72
N PHE A 47 -7.61 -8.47 -2.37
CA PHE A 47 -6.47 -8.85 -1.57
C PHE A 47 -6.01 -7.68 -0.69
N PRO A 48 -5.36 -7.95 0.45
CA PRO A 48 -4.75 -6.90 1.25
C PRO A 48 -3.56 -6.29 0.51
N ILE A 49 -3.56 -4.96 0.34
CA ILE A 49 -2.49 -4.23 -0.36
C ILE A 49 -1.15 -4.38 0.37
N ASP A 50 -1.17 -4.66 1.67
CA ASP A 50 0.03 -4.90 2.48
C ASP A 50 0.83 -6.14 2.01
N CYS A 51 0.15 -7.12 1.41
CA CYS A 51 0.81 -8.32 0.88
C CYS A 51 1.58 -8.09 -0.43
N ILE A 52 1.37 -6.95 -1.10
CA ILE A 52 2.11 -6.59 -2.31
C ILE A 52 3.20 -5.57 -1.99
N ALA A 53 4.37 -5.72 -2.60
CA ALA A 53 5.33 -4.63 -2.63
C ALA A 53 4.68 -3.47 -3.37
N LYS A 54 4.43 -2.37 -2.64
CA LYS A 54 4.21 -1.07 -3.26
C LYS A 54 5.43 -0.83 -4.14
N GLN A 55 5.28 -1.01 -5.46
CA GLN A 55 6.30 -0.52 -6.37
C GLN A 55 6.44 0.94 -6.01
N ALA A 56 7.67 1.36 -5.68
CA ALA A 56 7.94 2.70 -5.16
C ALA A 56 7.46 3.75 -6.16
N ALA A 57 6.17 4.09 -6.12
CA ALA A 57 5.68 5.37 -6.56
C ALA A 57 6.41 6.37 -5.66
N PRO A 58 7.07 7.40 -6.23
CA PRO A 58 7.74 8.40 -5.41
C PRO A 58 6.73 8.92 -4.40
N ALA A 59 7.12 8.82 -3.12
CA ALA A 59 6.27 9.01 -1.96
C ALA A 59 5.24 10.13 -2.17
N LYS A 60 3.94 9.76 -2.22
CA LYS A 60 2.92 10.70 -1.80
C LYS A 60 3.04 10.82 -0.29
N ASP A 61 3.94 11.73 0.09
CA ASP A 61 3.95 12.45 1.35
C ASP A 61 2.51 12.73 1.77
N THR A 62 2.00 11.92 2.70
CA THR A 62 0.84 12.30 3.50
C THR A 62 1.40 13.13 4.65
N GLY A 63 1.98 14.27 4.30
CA GLY A 63 2.34 15.34 5.23
C GLY A 63 1.08 15.89 5.87
N LYS A 64 0.60 15.24 6.93
CA LYS A 64 -0.32 15.87 7.88
C LYS A 64 0.48 16.75 8.85
N GLY A 65 0.83 17.93 8.35
CA GLY A 65 0.68 19.19 9.09
C GLY A 65 1.67 19.47 10.23
N SER A 66 2.88 19.92 9.87
CA SER A 66 3.65 20.84 10.73
C SER A 66 2.90 22.17 10.83
N LYS A 67 1.96 22.27 11.77
CA LYS A 67 1.38 23.55 12.18
C LYS A 67 2.42 24.31 12.99
N ASN A 68 3.01 25.32 12.36
CA ASN A 68 3.68 26.48 12.96
C ASN A 68 3.21 26.75 14.39
N ARG A 69 4.10 26.62 15.38
CA ARG A 69 4.06 27.42 16.60
C ARG A 69 5.49 27.68 17.07
N GLY A 70 5.83 28.96 17.18
CA GLY A 70 6.82 29.41 18.15
C GLY A 70 8.22 29.64 17.64
N SER A 71 8.37 30.45 16.59
CA SER A 71 9.54 31.30 16.43
C SER A 71 9.69 32.21 17.66
N SER A 72 10.72 31.99 18.50
CA SER A 72 11.41 33.07 19.20
C SER A 72 12.69 32.54 19.84
N LEU A 73 13.78 32.68 19.10
CA LEU A 73 15.13 32.69 19.64
C LEU A 73 15.21 33.90 20.59
N TYR A 74 15.28 33.67 21.89
CA TYR A 74 15.77 34.73 22.77
C TYR A 74 17.28 34.82 22.55
N VAL A 75 17.66 35.75 21.66
CA VAL A 75 19.04 36.17 21.46
C VAL A 75 19.59 36.68 22.80
N SER A 76 20.69 36.11 23.25
CA SER A 76 21.46 36.63 24.40
C SER A 76 22.55 37.55 23.85
N PRO A 77 22.60 38.83 24.28
CA PRO A 77 23.85 39.56 24.22
C PRO A 77 24.25 40.14 25.59
N ASN A 78 25.50 39.81 25.95
CA ASN A 78 26.40 40.38 26.97
C ASN A 78 26.10 40.12 28.46
#